data_AF-A0A521D2R0-F1
#
_entry.id   AF-A0A521D2R0-F1
#
_cell.length_a   1.000
_cell.length_b   1.000
_cell.length_c   1.000
_cell.angle_alpha   90.00
_cell.angle_beta   90.00
_cell.angle_gamma   90.00
#
_symmetry.space_group_name_H-M   'P 1'
#
loop_
_entity.id
_entity.type
_entity.pdbx_description
1 polymer ?
#
loop_
_entity_poly.entity_id
_entity_poly.type
_entity_poly.pdbx_seq_one_letter_code
_entity_poly.pdbx_strand_id
1 'polypeptide(L)'
;MIENMEVIPYKISEYIQEHFRDDFLSEIKKVRDLQNVFYEVEITQNNLTYYLRFNEMGTLISEEADPTFPEDDHEGFSTDEGFHPDEIQ
;
A
#
# COMPACT_ATOMS: atom_id res chain seq x y z
N MET A 1 -14.88 26.72 -13.02
CA MET A 1 -14.76 25.26 -12.90
C MET A 1 -14.17 25.03 -11.53
N ILE A 2 -14.92 24.48 -10.58
CA ILE A 2 -14.37 24.19 -9.25
C ILE A 2 -14.03 22.71 -9.33
N GLU A 3 -12.74 22.42 -9.48
CA GLU A 3 -12.22 21.07 -9.27
C GLU A 3 -12.75 20.59 -7.91
N ASN A 4 -13.39 19.44 -7.90
CA ASN A 4 -13.85 18.80 -6.67
C ASN A 4 -12.60 18.44 -5.86
N MET A 5 -12.08 19.39 -5.09
CA MET A 5 -11.11 19.11 -4.03
C MET A 5 -11.84 18.16 -3.09
N GLU A 6 -11.50 16.89 -3.16
CA GLU A 6 -11.85 15.94 -2.12
C GLU A 6 -11.25 16.49 -0.83
N VAL A 7 -12.10 17.14 -0.02
CA VAL A 7 -11.69 17.74 1.25
C VAL A 7 -11.36 16.58 2.18
N ILE A 8 -10.08 16.25 2.25
CA ILE A 8 -9.55 15.31 3.22
C ILE A 8 -9.64 16.00 4.59
N PRO A 9 -10.19 15.33 5.63
CA PRO A 9 -10.19 15.87 6.97
C PRO A 9 -8.76 16.18 7.41
N TYR A 10 -8.54 17.41 7.88
CA TYR A 10 -7.22 17.88 8.33
C TYR A 10 -6.54 16.91 9.33
N LYS A 11 -7.33 16.26 10.20
CA LYS A 11 -6.84 15.26 11.15
C LYS A 11 -6.14 14.06 10.51
N ILE A 12 -6.58 13.65 9.32
CA ILE A 12 -5.94 12.55 8.58
C ILE A 12 -4.57 13.00 8.09
N SER A 13 -4.50 14.19 7.49
CA SER A 13 -3.21 14.76 7.03
C SER A 13 -2.24 14.99 8.18
N GLU A 14 -2.72 15.48 9.32
CA GLU A 14 -1.93 15.67 10.53
C GLU A 14 -1.38 14.33 11.05
N TYR A 15 -2.23 13.30 11.14
CA TYR A 15 -1.81 11.96 11.55
C TYR A 15 -0.70 11.40 10.64
N ILE A 16 -0.86 11.53 9.32
CA ILE A 16 0.13 11.05 8.35
C ILE A 16 1.46 11.78 8.54
N GLN A 17 1.43 13.11 8.70
CA GLN A 17 2.66 13.91 8.88
C GLN A 17 3.37 13.63 10.21
N GLU A 18 2.62 13.36 11.29
CA GLU A 18 3.20 13.03 12.60
C GLU A 18 3.81 11.61 12.63
N HIS A 19 3.20 10.66 11.91
CA HIS A 19 3.59 9.25 11.97
C HIS A 19 4.57 8.84 10.86
N PHE A 20 4.54 9.49 9.68
CA PHE A 20 5.37 9.14 8.53
C PHE A 20 6.28 10.33 8.17
N ARG A 21 7.60 10.13 8.27
CA ARG A 21 8.63 11.14 7.93
C ARG A 21 8.65 11.46 6.43
N ASP A 22 9.19 12.63 6.06
CA ASP A 22 9.50 13.00 4.67
C ASP A 22 10.10 11.83 3.86
N ASP A 23 9.62 11.66 2.61
CA ASP A 23 9.81 10.50 1.69
C ASP A 23 8.83 9.30 1.87
N PHE A 24 7.53 9.56 2.08
CA PHE A 24 6.47 8.56 1.88
C PHE A 24 5.63 8.84 0.63
N LEU A 25 5.15 7.78 -0.02
CA LEU A 25 4.06 7.89 -1.00
C LEU A 25 2.75 7.59 -0.28
N SER A 26 1.77 8.50 -0.39
CA SER A 26 0.44 8.29 0.16
C SER A 26 -0.64 8.45 -0.89
N GLU A 27 -1.53 7.48 -1.00
CA GLU A 27 -2.79 7.61 -1.74
C GLU A 27 -3.95 7.67 -0.75
N ILE A 28 -4.81 8.68 -0.87
CA ILE A 28 -5.96 8.87 0.02
C ILE A 28 -7.21 8.76 -0.83
N LYS A 29 -8.08 7.82 -0.46
CA LYS A 29 -9.32 7.52 -1.16
C LYS A 29 -10.51 7.65 -0.22
N LYS A 30 -11.48 8.47 -0.61
CA LYS A 30 -12.75 8.57 0.11
C LYS A 30 -13.69 7.45 -0.34
N VAL A 31 -14.06 6.58 0.58
CA VAL A 31 -15.04 5.52 0.35
C VAL A 31 -16.36 5.92 1.01
N ARG A 32 -17.43 5.99 0.21
CA ARG A 32 -18.80 6.08 0.75
C ARG A 32 -19.48 4.75 0.54
N ASP A 33 -19.73 4.07 1.65
CA ASP A 33 -20.66 2.96 1.70
C ASP A 33 -22.07 3.49 2.02
N LEU A 34 -23.11 2.71 1.74
CA LEU A 34 -24.53 3.13 1.69
C LEU A 34 -25.01 3.95 2.91
N GLN A 35 -24.36 3.80 4.07
CA GLN A 35 -24.65 4.56 5.29
C GLN A 35 -23.42 5.20 5.96
N ASN A 36 -22.21 4.99 5.46
CA ASN A 36 -21.00 5.40 6.16
C ASN A 36 -19.96 5.97 5.21
N VAL A 37 -19.25 7.00 5.68
CA VAL A 37 -18.12 7.59 4.97
C VAL A 37 -16.84 7.19 5.68
N PHE A 38 -15.91 6.62 4.93
CA PHE A 38 -14.58 6.25 5.38
C PHE A 38 -13.54 6.87 4.45
N TYR A 39 -12.32 6.99 4.96
CA TYR A 39 -11.15 7.36 4.17
C TYR A 39 -10.15 6.22 4.29
N GLU A 40 -9.78 5.65 3.16
CA GLU A 40 -8.71 4.67 3.06
C GLU A 40 -7.45 5.43 2.67
N VAL A 41 -6.35 5.16 3.37
CA VAL A 41 -5.06 5.79 3.14
C VAL A 41 -4.04 4.68 3.00
N GLU A 42 -3.40 4.62 1.84
CA GLU A 42 -2.32 3.70 1.56
C GLU A 42 -1.01 4.46 1.64
N ILE A 43 -0.08 4.02 2.49
CA ILE A 43 1.22 4.67 2.68
C ILE A 43 2.32 3.67 2.39
N THR A 44 3.13 3.93 1.37
CA THR A 44 4.31 3.12 1.08
C THR A 44 5.54 3.78 1.67
N GLN A 45 6.22 3.10 2.60
CA GLN A 45 7.47 3.54 3.20
C GLN A 45 8.34 2.33 3.56
N ASN A 46 9.65 2.38 3.26
CA ASN A 46 10.63 1.34 3.63
C ASN A 46 10.21 -0.09 3.23
N ASN A 47 9.72 -0.28 2.00
CA ASN A 47 9.22 -1.57 1.48
C ASN A 47 8.01 -2.14 2.25
N LEU A 48 7.32 -1.32 3.04
CA LEU A 48 6.05 -1.65 3.68
C LEU A 48 4.95 -0.75 3.10
N THR A 49 3.80 -1.33 2.85
CA THR A 49 2.56 -0.63 2.50
C THR A 49 1.64 -0.69 3.70
N TYR A 50 1.36 0.47 4.29
CA TYR A 50 0.43 0.64 5.39
C TYR A 50 -0.95 0.97 4.84
N TYR A 51 -1.95 0.18 5.21
CA TYR A 51 -3.35 0.38 4.90
C TYR A 51 -4.06 0.94 6.14
N LEU A 52 -4.27 2.25 6.15
CA LEU A 52 -4.97 2.94 7.23
C LEU A 52 -6.40 3.23 6.81
N ARG A 53 -7.34 3.01 7.72
CA ARG A 53 -8.75 3.33 7.51
C ARG A 53 -9.22 4.30 8.58
N PHE A 54 -9.77 5.43 8.15
CA PHE A 54 -10.33 6.45 9.01
C PHE A 54 -11.84 6.57 8.81
N ASN A 55 -12.55 6.97 9.87
CA ASN A 55 -13.96 7.34 9.76
C ASN A 55 -14.12 8.78 9.23
N GLU A 56 -15.37 9.22 9.05
CA GLU A 56 -15.68 10.57 8.56
C GLU A 56 -15.11 11.72 9.41
N MET A 57 -14.87 11.47 10.69
CA MET A 57 -14.34 12.44 11.66
C MET A 57 -12.80 12.49 11.64
N GLY A 58 -12.14 11.63 10.85
CA GLY A 58 -10.69 11.49 10.81
C GLY A 58 -10.12 10.68 11.98
N THR A 59 -10.92 9.82 12.62
CA THR A 59 -10.43 8.87 13.63
C THR A 59 -10.04 7.56 12.96
N LEU A 60 -8.83 7.06 13.26
CA LEU A 60 -8.35 5.76 12.79
C LEU A 60 -9.25 4.63 13.34
N ILE A 61 -9.74 3.79 12.45
CA ILE A 61 -10.57 2.61 12.77
C ILE A 61 -9.87 1.29 12.44
N SER A 62 -8.91 1.27 11.52
CA SER A 62 -8.09 0.11 11.19
C SER A 62 -6.71 0.54 10.71
N GLU A 63 -5.70 -0.24 11.04
CA GLU A 63 -4.32 -0.11 10.58
C GLU A 63 -3.79 -1.51 10.27
N GLU A 64 -3.39 -1.71 9.03
CA GLU A 64 -2.76 -2.94 8.55
C GLU A 64 -1.47 -2.57 7.81
N ALA A 65 -0.48 -3.46 7.80
CA ALA A 65 0.79 -3.21 7.14
C ALA A 65 1.28 -4.50 6.49
N ASP A 66 1.54 -4.42 5.20
CA ASP A 66 2.02 -5.55 4.40
C ASP A 66 3.34 -5.21 3.73
N PRO A 67 4.22 -6.19 3.51
CA PRO A 67 5.41 -6.00 2.70
C PRO A 67 5.00 -5.64 1.26
N THR A 68 5.46 -4.48 0.78
CA THR A 68 5.21 -4.00 -0.60
C THR A 68 5.76 -4.97 -1.63
N PHE A 69 6.89 -5.60 -1.30
CA PHE A 69 7.46 -6.70 -2.05
C PHE A 69 7.53 -7.87 -1.08
N PRO A 70 6.73 -8.93 -1.24
CA PRO A 70 6.97 -10.16 -0.50
C PRO A 70 8.43 -10.55 -0.74
N GLU A 71 9.14 -10.94 0.32
CA GLU A 71 10.45 -11.58 0.13
C GLU A 71 10.21 -12.71 -0.87
N ASP A 72 10.85 -12.61 -2.03
CA ASP A 72 10.76 -13.61 -3.08
C ASP A 72 11.39 -14.86 -2.46
N ASP A 73 10.54 -15.70 -1.84
CA ASP A 73 10.85 -17.07 -1.46
C ASP A 73 11.03 -17.80 -2.79
N HIS A 74 12.17 -17.53 -3.45
CA HIS A 74 12.70 -18.28 -4.56
C HIS A 74 13.07 -19.66 -4.02
N GLU A 75 12.05 -20.45 -3.65
CA GLU A 75 12.14 -21.89 -3.60
C GLU A 75 12.38 -22.38 -5.03
N GLY A 76 13.66 -22.47 -5.37
CA GLY A 76 14.22 -23.50 -6.24
C GLY A 76 13.63 -23.63 -7.63
N PHE A 77 13.95 -22.69 -8.53
CA PHE A 77 14.25 -23.14 -9.89
C PHE A 77 15.63 -23.82 -9.86
N SER A 78 15.63 -25.09 -9.48
CA SER A 78 16.73 -26.00 -9.83
C SER A 78 16.81 -25.99 -11.34
N THR A 79 17.84 -25.34 -11.88
CA THR A 79 18.20 -25.44 -13.29
C THR A 79 18.56 -26.90 -13.58
N ASP A 80 17.58 -27.70 -13.95
CA ASP A 80 17.77 -29.01 -14.59
C ASP A 80 18.19 -28.76 -16.05
N GLU A 81 19.34 -28.12 -16.25
CA GLU A 81 20.05 -28.14 -17.53
C GLU A 81 20.91 -29.40 -17.59
N GLY A 82 20.24 -30.54 -17.64
CA GLY A 82 20.81 -31.79 -18.15
C GLY A 82 21.04 -31.67 -19.66
N PHE A 83 21.97 -30.83 -20.08
CA PHE A 83 22.53 -30.89 -21.43
C PHE A 83 23.23 -32.26 -21.57
N HIS A 84 22.66 -33.16 -22.35
CA HIS A 84 23.34 -34.34 -22.87
C HIS A 84 23.88 -34.01 -24.28
N PRO A 85 25.15 -33.61 -24.42
CA PRO A 85 25.74 -33.36 -25.73
C PRO A 85 26.25 -34.68 -26.34
N ASP A 86 25.38 -35.57 -26.81
CA ASP A 86 25.86 -36.82 -27.45
C ASP A 86 24.93 -37.38 -28.54
N GLU A 87 24.47 -36.54 -29.47
CA GLU A 87 23.95 -37.02 -30.76
C GLU A 87 24.37 -36.10 -31.93
N ILE A 88 25.67 -36.01 -32.21
CA ILE A 88 26.15 -35.72 -33.57
C ILE A 88 27.49 -36.44 -33.81
N GLN A 89 27.46 -37.68 -34.33
CA GLN A 89 28.47 -38.18 -35.27
C GLN A 89 27.97 -39.36 -36.10
#